data_AF-A0A7J8LAU4-F1
#
_entry.id   AF-A0A7J8LAU4-F1
#
_cell.length_a   1.000
_cell.length_b   1.000
_cell.length_c   1.000
_cell.angle_alpha   90.00
_cell.angle_beta   90.00
_cell.angle_gamma   90.00
#
_symmetry.space_group_name_H-M   'P 1'
#
loop_
_entity.id
_entity.type
_entity.pdbx_description
1 polymer ?
#
loop_
_entity_poly.entity_id
_entity_poly.type
_entity_poly.pdbx_seq_one_letter_code
_entity_poly.pdbx_strand_id
1 'polypeptide(L)' 'MVEIPSVDGIECAEADIASTCQASLVGSSSASCNIPGYSSTTDEMAIKSRHPNLCIYSLAAMNFRPSKRNARLCGK' A
#
# COMPACT_ATOMS: atom_id res chain seq x y z
N MET A 1 43.56 0.32 17.02
CA MET A 1 42.58 0.84 16.04
C MET A 1 41.31 0.05 16.25
N VAL A 2 40.21 0.70 16.65
CA VAL A 2 38.92 0.02 16.82
C VAL A 2 38.26 0.00 15.45
N GLU A 3 38.27 -1.18 14.83
CA GLU A 3 37.56 -1.44 13.59
C GLU A 3 36.08 -1.54 13.94
N ILE A 4 35.31 -0.50 13.61
CA ILE A 4 33.85 -0.54 13.78
C ILE A 4 33.35 -1.44 12.64
N PRO A 5 32.80 -2.64 12.92
CA PRO A 5 32.30 -3.49 11.86
C PRO A 5 31.19 -2.73 11.13
N SER A 6 31.29 -2.67 9.80
CA SER A 6 30.20 -2.19 8.96
C SER A 6 29.04 -3.15 9.21
N VAL A 7 28.02 -2.70 9.93
CA VAL A 7 26.80 -3.47 10.09
C VAL A 7 26.19 -3.59 8.70
N ASP A 8 26.00 -4.83 8.25
CA ASP A 8 25.27 -5.10 7.03
C ASP A 8 23.90 -4.43 7.21
N GLY A 9 23.59 -3.48 6.34
CA GLY A 9 22.35 -2.70 6.43
C GLY A 9 21.14 -3.61 6.26
N ILE A 10 19.94 -3.06 6.44
CA ILE A 10 18.73 -3.80 6.08
C ILE A 10 18.69 -3.89 4.55
N GLU A 11 19.03 -5.04 3.98
CA GLU A 11 18.82 -5.32 2.56
C GLU A 11 17.32 -5.58 2.31
N CYS A 12 16.75 -4.84 1.37
CA CYS A 12 15.37 -5.09 0.94
C CYS A 12 15.33 -6.43 0.19
N ALA A 13 14.27 -7.22 0.39
CA ALA A 13 14.16 -8.52 -0.27
C ALA A 13 14.36 -8.38 -1.79
N GLU A 14 15.18 -9.26 -2.37
CA GLU A 14 15.54 -9.20 -3.79
C GLU A 14 14.36 -9.58 -4.72
N ALA A 15 13.26 -10.11 -4.16
CA ALA A 15 12.10 -10.60 -4.90
C ALA A 15 11.04 -9.51 -5.18
N ASP A 16 10.32 -9.65 -6.29
CA ASP A 16 9.18 -8.80 -6.71
C ASP A 16 8.07 -8.78 -5.64
N ILE A 17 7.92 -9.89 -4.92
CA ILE A 17 7.03 -10.04 -3.75
C ILE A 17 7.91 -10.23 -2.52
N ALA A 18 8.02 -9.18 -1.72
CA ALA A 18 8.92 -9.15 -0.57
C ALA A 18 8.26 -9.61 0.73
N SER A 19 6.93 -9.54 0.81
CA SER A 19 6.15 -9.90 1.99
C SER A 19 4.73 -10.26 1.61
N THR A 20 4.11 -11.11 2.42
CA THR A 20 2.69 -11.47 2.31
C THR A 20 1.89 -10.71 3.36
N CYS A 21 1.11 -9.72 2.94
CA CYS A 21 0.22 -8.98 3.82
C CYS A 21 -0.94 -8.40 3.02
N GLN A 22 -2.15 -8.57 3.54
CA GLN A 22 -3.39 -8.11 2.94
C GLN A 22 -4.03 -7.03 3.81
N ALA A 23 -4.51 -5.96 3.18
CA ALA A 23 -5.30 -4.93 3.81
C ALA A 23 -6.74 -4.97 3.30
N SER A 24 -7.70 -4.70 4.17
CA SER A 24 -9.12 -4.62 3.81
C SER A 24 -9.80 -3.41 4.44
N LEU A 25 -10.82 -2.89 3.76
CA LEU A 25 -11.64 -1.78 4.25
C LEU A 25 -12.53 -2.22 5.41
N VAL A 26 -12.44 -1.51 6.54
CA VAL A 26 -13.27 -1.77 7.73
C VAL A 26 -14.49 -0.86 7.78
N GLY A 27 -14.31 0.43 7.49
CA GLY A 27 -15.39 1.42 7.54
C GLY A 27 -14.93 2.79 7.06
N SER A 28 -15.88 3.69 6.85
CA SER A 28 -15.64 5.06 6.43
C SER A 28 -16.09 6.05 7.49
N SER A 29 -15.30 7.08 7.72
CA SER A 29 -15.67 8.24 8.55
C SER A 29 -16.65 9.18 7.83
N SER A 30 -16.86 9.01 6.52
CA SER A 30 -17.76 9.83 5.72
C SER A 30 -19.05 9.08 5.40
N ALA A 31 -20.18 9.60 5.88
CA ALA A 31 -21.50 9.05 5.55
C ALA A 31 -21.84 9.15 4.06
N SER A 32 -21.28 10.13 3.34
CA SER A 32 -21.51 10.32 1.90
C SER A 32 -20.59 9.48 1.02
N CYS A 33 -19.52 8.92 1.57
CA CYS A 33 -18.54 8.08 0.88
C CYS A 33 -18.25 6.82 1.67
N ASN A 34 -19.22 5.91 1.74
CA ASN A 34 -19.20 4.73 2.61
C ASN A 34 -19.47 3.40 1.89
N ILE A 35 -19.65 3.40 0.56
CA ILE A 35 -19.86 2.17 -0.20
C ILE A 35 -18.49 1.63 -0.60
N PRO A 36 -18.11 0.40 -0.24
CA PRO A 36 -16.83 -0.17 -0.66
C PRO A 36 -16.71 -0.18 -2.20
N GLY A 37 -15.57 0.29 -2.70
CA GLY A 37 -15.14 0.16 -4.09
C GLY A 37 -14.17 -1.01 -4.19
N TYR A 38 -12.88 -0.73 -4.33
CA TYR A 38 -11.82 -1.72 -4.15
C TYR A 38 -11.60 -1.94 -2.65
N SER A 39 -12.05 -3.10 -2.14
CA SER A 39 -12.22 -3.34 -0.70
C SER A 39 -11.09 -4.10 -0.03
N SER A 40 -10.26 -4.82 -0.80
CA SER A 40 -9.13 -5.56 -0.28
C SER A 40 -7.99 -5.58 -1.28
N THR A 41 -6.77 -5.55 -0.78
CA THR A 41 -5.57 -5.76 -1.59
C THR A 41 -5.33 -7.25 -1.82
N THR A 42 -4.48 -7.58 -2.79
CA THR A 42 -3.83 -8.89 -2.85
C THR A 42 -2.94 -9.08 -1.62
N ASP A 43 -2.55 -10.33 -1.36
CA ASP A 43 -1.61 -10.66 -0.29
C ASP A 43 -0.17 -10.25 -0.65
N GLU A 44 0.10 -9.90 -1.91
CA GLU A 44 1.43 -9.59 -2.42
C GLU A 44 1.76 -8.09 -2.25
N MET A 45 2.90 -7.80 -1.61
CA MET A 45 3.46 -6.45 -1.48
C MET A 45 4.70 -6.27 -2.35
N ALA A 46 4.65 -5.28 -3.25
CA ALA A 46 5.77 -4.91 -4.12
C ALA A 46 6.70 -3.90 -3.44
N ILE A 47 8.00 -3.96 -3.74
CA ILE A 47 8.97 -2.94 -3.34
C ILE A 47 8.85 -1.75 -4.28
N LYS A 48 8.48 -0.59 -3.75
CA LYS A 48 8.33 0.65 -4.50
C LYS A 48 9.63 1.43 -4.63
N SER A 49 10.49 1.38 -3.62
CA SER A 49 11.79 2.06 -3.63
C SER A 49 12.78 1.39 -2.70
N ARG A 50 14.03 1.34 -3.15
CA ARG A 50 15.18 0.88 -2.37
C ARG A 50 16.04 2.10 -2.06
N HIS A 51 16.04 2.53 -0.80
CA HIS A 51 16.94 3.56 -0.29
C HIS A 51 17.91 2.94 0.73
N PRO A 52 19.08 3.55 1.00
CA PRO A 52 20.00 3.05 2.01
C PRO A 52 19.29 2.94 3.37
N ASN A 53 19.24 1.72 3.93
CA ASN A 53 18.55 1.40 5.20
C ASN A 53 17.03 1.67 5.21
N LEU A 54 16.36 1.74 4.05
CA LEU A 54 14.91 1.97 3.98
C LEU A 54 14.28 1.21 2.80
N CYS A 55 13.32 0.35 3.13
CA CYS A 55 12.48 -0.35 2.16
C CYS A 55 11.07 0.22 2.19
N ILE A 56 10.60 0.74 1.04
CA ILE A 56 9.22 1.22 0.92
C ILE A 56 8.40 0.16 0.20
N TYR A 57 7.47 -0.46 0.92
CA TYR A 57 6.49 -1.39 0.35
C TYR A 57 5.25 -0.63 -0.11
N SER A 58 4.66 -1.05 -1.23
CA SER A 58 3.41 -0.50 -1.73
C SER A 58 2.34 -1.57 -1.85
N LEU A 59 1.13 -1.19 -1.43
CA LEU A 59 -0.10 -1.93 -1.62
C LEU A 59 -0.96 -1.27 -2.70
N ALA A 60 -1.84 -2.05 -3.33
CA ALA A 60 -2.88 -1.51 -4.20
C ALA A 60 -3.78 -0.52 -3.44
N ALA A 61 -4.16 0.57 -4.10
CA ALA A 61 -5.02 1.58 -3.48
C ALA A 61 -6.45 1.04 -3.30
N MET A 62 -6.98 1.18 -2.08
CA MET A 62 -8.38 0.87 -1.74
C MET A 62 -9.22 2.14 -1.66
N ASN A 63 -10.53 2.01 -1.84
CA ASN A 63 -11.41 3.18 -1.81
C ASN A 63 -12.83 2.86 -1.37
N PHE A 64 -13.44 3.85 -0.70
CA PHE A 64 -14.89 3.98 -0.64
C PHE A 64 -15.36 4.87 -1.79
N ARG A 65 -16.61 4.70 -2.19
CA ARG A 65 -17.30 5.52 -3.19
C ARG A 65 -18.63 6.03 -2.63
N PRO A 66 -19.14 7.16 -3.15
CA PRO A 66 -20.49 7.58 -2.89
C PRO A 66 -21.50 6.59 -3.48
N SER A 67 -22.69 6.51 -2.88
CA SER A 67 -23.78 5.66 -3.35
C SER A 67 -24.32 6.04 -4.74
N LYS A 68 -24.14 7.29 -5.14
CA LYS A 68 -24.54 7.82 -6.45
C LYS A 68 -23.32 8.30 -7.22
N ARG A 69 -23.20 7.87 -8.49
CA ARG A 69 -22.22 8.41 -9.43
C ARG A 69 -22.58 9.85 -9.75
N ASN A 70 -21.61 10.76 -9.64
CA ASN A 70 -21.81 12.14 -10.07
C ASN A 70 -21.61 12.23 -11.59
N ALA A 71 -22.71 12.27 -12.36
CA ALA A 71 -22.65 12.32 -13.82
C ALA A 71 -21.97 13.61 -14.37
N ARG A 72 -21.96 14.70 -13.58
CA ARG A 72 -21.30 15.95 -13.99
C ARG A 72 -19.77 15.84 -13.90
N LEU A 73 -19.27 15.11 -12.91
CA LEU A 73 -17.82 14.95 -12.66
C LEU A 73 -17.24 13.71 -13.35
N CYS A 74 -18.00 12.62 -13.41
CA CYS A 74 -17.49 11.32 -13.84
C CYS A 74 -17.83 10.97 -15.30
N GLY A 75 -18.40 11.90 -16.07
CA GLY A 75 -18.78 11.68 -17.47
C GLY A 75 -19.79 10.53 -17.68
N LYS A 76 -20.10 10.22 -18.95
CA LYS A 76 -20.86 9.00 -19.30
C LYS A 76 -19.92 7.81 -19.32
#